data_AF-A0A916U493-F1
#
_entry.id   AF-A0A916U493-F1
#
_cell.length_a   1.000
_cell.length_b   1.000
_cell.length_c   1.000
_cell.angle_alpha   90.00
_cell.angle_beta   90.00
_cell.angle_gamma   90.00
#
_symmetry.space_group_name_H-M   'P 1'
#
loop_
_entity.id
_entity.type
_entity.pdbx_description
1 polymer ?
#
loop_
_entity_poly.entity_id
_entity_poly.type
_entity_poly.pdbx_seq_one_letter_code
_entity_poly.pdbx_strand_id
1 'polypeptide(L)'
;MNFKAPSVCSFVLSIALTLCTFLSLAQINLNGAYVATRISYQNGSELQDDNLLKFTYVKYTFSKGNQIGISGVYYENGSPFSFSINGDLLLVKSSAGAVINTMKILEYTGNKLVVVNGSANGTLDDPFAIKYTLYKEEYIQRKMPLSSNDIFTVKKTDTVFKSGQKVYAQFRGPSFQNYMYEKVRNKTPDVKSGALISTFIVDERGHADSLRIIEGINPKYDAEYLKAFKTAKNMWQPAQINGKAVKVLMNQRLRYFTSEQTLPSYFHGQKANIAFKNQDYETALFYYDQALENRRDEVEHLYRRGICKQMLGNLEGACADWTEIRALGNHEADELLQKYCK
;
A
#
# COMPACT_ATOMS: atom_id res chain seq x y z
N MET A 1 -39.72 87.82 32.36
CA MET A 1 -39.68 86.71 31.39
C MET A 1 -38.24 86.40 31.06
N ASN A 2 -37.69 85.32 31.63
CA ASN A 2 -36.48 84.61 31.20
C ASN A 2 -36.16 83.56 32.26
N PHE A 3 -36.37 82.27 31.95
CA PHE A 3 -35.68 81.18 32.62
C PHE A 3 -35.33 80.10 31.58
N LYS A 4 -34.03 79.81 31.53
CA LYS A 4 -33.37 78.79 30.71
C LYS A 4 -33.82 77.38 31.13
N ALA A 5 -33.99 76.49 30.15
CA ALA A 5 -34.01 75.03 30.36
C ALA A 5 -32.68 74.41 29.85
N PRO A 6 -32.15 73.35 30.49
CA PRO A 6 -30.84 72.81 30.16
C PRO A 6 -30.87 71.70 29.09
N SER A 7 -29.74 71.56 28.41
CA SER A 7 -29.43 70.62 27.34
C SER A 7 -29.39 69.16 27.82
N VAL A 8 -30.06 68.26 27.08
CA VAL A 8 -29.90 66.81 27.23
C VAL A 8 -28.77 66.35 26.30
N CYS A 9 -27.75 65.73 26.90
CA CYS A 9 -26.59 65.17 26.24
C CYS A 9 -26.99 63.85 25.54
N SER A 10 -26.79 63.75 24.23
CA SER A 10 -27.05 62.53 23.46
C SER A 10 -25.71 61.81 23.21
N PHE A 11 -25.52 60.67 23.87
CA PHE A 11 -24.37 59.78 23.62
C PHE A 11 -24.65 58.96 22.35
N VAL A 12 -23.88 59.22 21.29
CA VAL A 12 -23.83 58.38 20.09
C VAL A 12 -22.91 57.20 20.38
N LEU A 13 -23.49 55.99 20.49
CA LEU A 13 -22.74 54.74 20.62
C LEU A 13 -22.45 54.19 19.21
N SER A 14 -21.26 54.47 18.68
CA SER A 14 -20.79 53.87 17.42
C SER A 14 -20.40 52.41 17.65
N ILE A 15 -21.27 51.48 17.23
CA ILE A 15 -20.96 50.05 17.19
C ILE A 15 -20.14 49.80 15.91
N ALA A 16 -18.84 49.61 16.06
CA ALA A 16 -17.98 49.08 15.01
C ALA A 16 -18.31 47.60 14.79
N LEU A 17 -19.01 47.29 13.69
CA LEU A 17 -19.20 45.92 13.23
C LEU A 17 -17.88 45.42 12.64
N THR A 18 -17.07 44.72 13.44
CA THR A 18 -16.03 43.84 12.92
C THR A 18 -16.71 42.69 12.19
N LEU A 19 -16.66 42.72 10.86
CA LEU A 19 -17.01 41.59 10.01
C LEU A 19 -16.00 40.45 10.28
N CYS A 20 -16.26 39.66 11.32
CA CYS A 20 -15.66 38.34 11.46
C CYS A 20 -16.21 37.51 10.31
N THR A 21 -15.43 37.33 9.25
CA THR A 21 -15.66 36.28 8.28
C THR A 21 -15.49 34.95 9.00
N PHE A 22 -16.55 34.47 9.63
CA PHE A 22 -16.68 33.05 9.91
C PHE A 22 -16.61 32.36 8.56
N LEU A 23 -15.46 31.75 8.27
CA LEU A 23 -15.43 30.64 7.33
C LEU A 23 -16.49 29.67 7.83
N SER A 24 -17.62 29.66 7.14
CA SER A 24 -18.51 28.52 7.12
C SER A 24 -17.62 27.31 6.85
N LEU A 25 -17.33 26.52 7.89
CA LEU A 25 -16.78 25.18 7.72
C LEU A 25 -17.89 24.42 7.01
N ALA A 26 -17.87 24.46 5.68
CA ALA A 26 -18.63 23.54 4.87
C ALA A 26 -18.38 22.16 5.46
N GLN A 27 -19.45 21.51 5.92
CA GLN A 27 -19.35 20.22 6.60
C GLN A 27 -18.56 19.26 5.71
N ILE A 28 -17.37 18.86 6.15
CA ILE A 28 -16.48 18.02 5.36
C ILE A 28 -17.17 16.66 5.20
N ASN A 29 -17.64 16.39 3.98
CA ASN A 29 -18.34 15.16 3.63
C ASN A 29 -17.52 14.40 2.59
N LEU A 30 -16.57 13.58 3.07
CA LEU A 30 -15.70 12.79 2.21
C LEU A 30 -16.47 11.58 1.66
N ASN A 31 -16.58 11.50 0.34
CA ASN A 31 -17.21 10.38 -0.35
C ASN A 31 -16.55 10.10 -1.71
N GLY A 32 -16.58 8.83 -2.10
CA GLY A 32 -16.00 8.38 -3.36
C GLY A 32 -14.48 8.27 -3.31
N ALA A 33 -13.88 8.05 -4.48
CA ALA A 33 -12.45 7.88 -4.63
C ALA A 33 -11.75 9.20 -4.95
N TYR A 34 -10.62 9.46 -4.29
CA TYR A 34 -9.70 10.56 -4.54
C TYR A 34 -8.33 10.01 -4.89
N VAL A 35 -7.72 10.53 -5.95
CA VAL A 35 -6.41 10.09 -6.47
C VAL A 35 -5.41 11.22 -6.27
N ALA A 36 -4.25 10.90 -5.71
CA ALA A 36 -3.16 11.84 -5.56
C ALA A 36 -2.61 12.22 -6.95
N THR A 37 -2.59 13.53 -7.22
CA THR A 37 -1.99 14.11 -8.45
C THR A 37 -0.65 14.76 -8.18
N ARG A 38 -0.37 15.06 -6.91
CA ARG A 38 0.91 15.56 -6.42
C ARG A 38 1.13 15.08 -4.99
N ILE A 39 2.32 14.54 -4.75
CA ILE A 39 2.83 14.20 -3.42
C ILE A 39 4.13 15.00 -3.24
N SER A 40 4.22 15.73 -2.14
CA SER A 40 5.30 16.70 -1.89
C SER A 40 5.52 16.86 -0.39
N TYR A 41 6.59 17.54 0.00
CA TYR A 41 6.71 18.01 1.37
C TYR A 41 5.76 19.18 1.65
N GLN A 42 5.39 19.38 2.91
CA GLN A 42 4.49 20.44 3.33
C GLN A 42 5.01 21.82 2.92
N ASN A 43 6.32 22.06 3.04
CA ASN A 43 7.02 23.28 2.61
C ASN A 43 6.97 23.53 1.08
N GLY A 44 6.44 22.59 0.29
CA GLY A 44 6.28 22.71 -1.15
C GLY A 44 7.39 22.10 -2.00
N SER A 45 8.51 21.70 -1.39
CA SER A 45 9.59 20.97 -2.07
C SER A 45 9.13 19.58 -2.51
N GLU A 46 9.75 19.07 -3.58
CA GLU A 46 9.45 17.73 -4.09
C GLU A 46 10.05 16.64 -3.20
N LEU A 47 9.47 15.44 -3.27
CA LEU A 47 10.09 14.27 -2.66
C LEU A 47 11.41 13.93 -3.37
N GLN A 48 12.36 13.39 -2.61
CA GLN A 48 13.62 12.85 -3.14
C GLN A 48 13.35 11.65 -4.07
N ASP A 49 14.25 11.37 -5.01
CA ASP A 49 14.05 10.33 -6.03
C ASP A 49 14.04 8.91 -5.48
N ASP A 50 14.72 8.70 -4.35
CA ASP A 50 14.72 7.44 -3.59
C ASP A 50 13.45 7.25 -2.74
N ASN A 51 12.61 8.28 -2.61
CA ASN A 51 11.36 8.18 -1.88
C ASN A 51 10.32 7.43 -2.70
N LEU A 52 9.95 6.23 -2.24
CA LEU A 52 9.00 5.35 -2.91
C LEU A 52 7.64 6.02 -3.23
N LEU A 53 7.19 6.97 -2.40
CA LEU A 53 5.92 7.66 -2.61
C LEU A 53 5.94 8.58 -3.84
N LYS A 54 7.10 9.04 -4.31
CA LYS A 54 7.22 9.97 -5.44
C LYS A 54 6.54 9.45 -6.71
N PHE A 55 6.65 8.14 -6.96
CA PHE A 55 6.11 7.48 -8.16
C PHE A 55 4.98 6.50 -7.85
N THR A 56 4.50 6.47 -6.61
CA THR A 56 3.42 5.58 -6.20
C THR A 56 2.08 6.19 -6.55
N TYR A 57 1.23 5.43 -7.25
CA TYR A 57 -0.18 5.78 -7.39
C TYR A 57 -0.85 5.69 -6.03
N VAL A 58 -1.53 6.75 -5.56
CA VAL A 58 -2.21 6.74 -4.26
C VAL A 58 -3.67 7.08 -4.46
N LYS A 59 -4.56 6.18 -4.03
CA LYS A 59 -6.01 6.35 -4.05
C LYS A 59 -6.61 6.18 -2.66
N TYR A 60 -7.40 7.15 -2.24
CA TYR A 60 -8.20 7.12 -1.02
C TYR A 60 -9.66 6.94 -1.40
N THR A 61 -10.31 5.90 -0.89
CA THR A 61 -11.71 5.58 -1.19
C THR A 61 -12.54 5.73 0.07
N PHE A 62 -13.41 6.75 0.10
CA PHE A 62 -14.35 6.99 1.19
C PHE A 62 -15.72 6.39 0.84
N SER A 63 -16.21 5.49 1.68
CA SER A 63 -17.45 4.75 1.46
C SER A 63 -18.43 4.85 2.64
N LYS A 64 -19.63 4.29 2.45
CA LYS A 64 -20.72 4.34 3.46
C LYS A 64 -20.25 3.76 4.80
N GLY A 65 -20.77 4.32 5.90
CA GLY A 65 -20.40 3.91 7.26
C GLY A 65 -19.05 4.46 7.71
N ASN A 66 -18.61 5.59 7.14
CA ASN A 66 -17.34 6.25 7.44
C ASN A 66 -16.15 5.30 7.30
N GLN A 67 -16.10 4.60 6.17
CA GLN A 67 -14.99 3.73 5.83
C GLN A 67 -14.04 4.42 4.86
N ILE A 68 -12.73 4.25 5.08
CA ILE A 68 -11.66 4.71 4.18
C ILE A 68 -10.80 3.51 3.79
N GLY A 69 -10.60 3.32 2.49
CA GLY A 69 -9.57 2.42 1.96
C GLY A 69 -8.45 3.22 1.30
N ILE A 70 -7.22 2.76 1.45
CA ILE A 70 -6.03 3.36 0.81
C ILE A 70 -5.42 2.28 -0.09
N SER A 71 -5.14 2.61 -1.35
CA SER A 71 -4.53 1.67 -2.28
C SER A 71 -3.45 2.30 -3.15
N GLY A 72 -2.43 1.49 -3.43
CA GLY A 72 -1.38 1.70 -4.43
C GLY A 72 -1.81 1.40 -5.87
N VAL A 73 -3.03 0.88 -6.06
CA VAL A 73 -3.48 0.24 -7.29
C VAL A 73 -4.83 0.84 -7.71
N TYR A 74 -4.93 1.30 -8.96
CA TYR A 74 -6.06 2.10 -9.43
C TYR A 74 -7.43 1.40 -9.34
N TYR A 75 -7.47 0.11 -9.62
CA TYR A 75 -8.70 -0.69 -9.63
C TYR A 75 -9.11 -1.24 -8.26
N GLU A 76 -8.35 -0.94 -7.20
CA GLU A 76 -8.66 -1.40 -5.85
C GLU A 76 -9.17 -0.27 -4.97
N ASN A 77 -10.07 -0.62 -4.04
CA ASN A 77 -10.55 0.32 -3.04
C ASN A 77 -9.64 0.35 -1.79
N GLY A 78 -8.83 -0.69 -1.61
CA GLY A 78 -8.04 -0.90 -0.39
C GLY A 78 -8.85 -1.56 0.72
N SER A 79 -8.15 -2.13 1.70
CA SER A 79 -8.79 -2.67 2.91
C SER A 79 -9.46 -1.54 3.70
N PRO A 80 -10.72 -1.71 4.11
CA PRO A 80 -11.47 -0.65 4.77
C PRO A 80 -11.01 -0.47 6.22
N PHE A 81 -10.64 0.75 6.57
CA PHE A 81 -10.52 1.25 7.93
C PHE A 81 -11.70 2.15 8.26
N SER A 82 -11.98 2.39 9.54
CA SER A 82 -12.94 3.42 9.90
C SER A 82 -12.25 4.79 9.94
N PHE A 83 -12.99 5.86 9.67
CA PHE A 83 -12.49 7.22 9.85
C PHE A 83 -13.48 8.11 10.59
N SER A 84 -12.96 9.18 11.18
CA SER A 84 -13.75 10.27 11.74
C SER A 84 -13.07 11.60 11.48
N ILE A 85 -13.85 12.68 11.38
CA ILE A 85 -13.34 14.04 11.21
C ILE A 85 -13.57 14.80 12.52
N ASN A 86 -12.52 15.43 13.04
CA ASN A 86 -12.57 16.31 14.20
C ASN A 86 -11.89 17.64 13.87
N GLY A 87 -12.67 18.68 13.61
CA GLY A 87 -12.14 19.93 13.06
C GLY A 87 -11.51 19.70 11.68
N ASP A 88 -10.23 20.03 11.55
CA ASP A 88 -9.41 19.78 10.36
C ASP A 88 -8.67 18.43 10.41
N LEU A 89 -8.89 17.59 11.43
CA LEU A 89 -8.20 16.31 11.56
C LEU A 89 -9.05 15.15 11.00
N LEU A 90 -8.48 14.41 10.05
CA LEU A 90 -8.96 13.12 9.57
C LEU A 90 -8.26 12.00 10.36
N LEU A 91 -9.01 11.34 11.24
CA LEU A 91 -8.53 10.24 12.06
C LEU A 91 -8.90 8.91 11.41
N VAL A 92 -7.91 8.12 11.00
CA VAL A 92 -8.09 6.74 10.54
C VAL A 92 -7.90 5.80 11.71
N LYS A 93 -8.83 4.87 11.88
CA LYS A 93 -8.92 3.98 13.04
C LYS A 93 -8.95 2.51 12.61
N SER A 94 -8.27 1.68 13.40
CA SER A 94 -8.35 0.23 13.27
C SER A 94 -9.77 -0.28 13.55
N SER A 95 -10.01 -1.57 13.28
CA SER A 95 -11.27 -2.23 13.64
C SER A 95 -11.54 -2.24 15.15
N ALA A 96 -10.50 -2.17 15.97
CA ALA A 96 -10.61 -2.04 17.43
C ALA A 96 -10.86 -0.60 17.91
N GLY A 97 -10.93 0.38 16.99
CA GLY A 97 -11.21 1.79 17.29
C GLY A 97 -9.98 2.64 17.64
N ALA A 98 -8.78 2.03 17.72
CA ALA A 98 -7.53 2.77 17.96
C ALA A 98 -7.18 3.65 16.75
N VAL A 99 -6.77 4.89 16.99
CA VAL A 99 -6.28 5.78 15.92
C VAL A 99 -4.93 5.25 15.43
N ILE A 100 -4.88 4.89 14.15
CA ILE A 100 -3.68 4.36 13.49
C ILE A 100 -3.03 5.38 12.57
N ASN A 101 -3.77 6.41 12.16
CA ASN A 101 -3.22 7.53 11.41
C ASN A 101 -4.04 8.80 11.68
N THR A 102 -3.36 9.92 11.78
CA THR A 102 -3.96 11.26 11.89
C THR A 102 -3.45 12.08 10.72
N MET A 103 -4.35 12.64 9.93
CA MET A 103 -4.02 13.54 8.83
C MET A 103 -4.67 14.90 9.05
N LYS A 104 -3.97 15.98 8.71
CA LYS A 104 -4.52 17.34 8.72
C LYS A 104 -5.09 17.68 7.35
N ILE A 105 -6.35 18.08 7.28
CA ILE A 105 -7.03 18.54 6.07
C ILE A 105 -6.71 20.02 5.90
N LEU A 106 -5.95 20.35 4.87
CA LEU A 106 -5.62 21.74 4.54
C LEU A 106 -6.68 22.39 3.63
N GLU A 107 -7.33 21.59 2.79
CA GLU A 107 -8.30 22.10 1.81
C GLU A 107 -9.31 21.00 1.44
N TYR A 108 -10.59 21.38 1.32
CA TYR A 108 -11.63 20.52 0.78
C TYR A 108 -12.64 21.33 -0.05
N THR A 109 -12.88 20.92 -1.29
CA THR A 109 -13.83 21.58 -2.21
C THR A 109 -14.84 20.60 -2.83
N GLY A 110 -14.97 19.40 -2.27
CA GLY A 110 -15.74 18.31 -2.89
C GLY A 110 -14.94 17.56 -3.95
N ASN A 111 -14.36 18.26 -4.93
CA ASN A 111 -13.54 17.65 -5.99
C ASN A 111 -12.05 17.59 -5.65
N LYS A 112 -11.57 18.42 -4.72
CA LYS A 112 -10.17 18.44 -4.27
C LYS A 112 -10.12 18.20 -2.77
N LEU A 113 -9.12 17.43 -2.36
CA LEU A 113 -8.78 17.15 -0.97
C LEU A 113 -7.26 17.31 -0.83
N VAL A 114 -6.83 18.21 0.05
CA VAL A 114 -5.41 18.36 0.40
C VAL A 114 -5.24 17.92 1.83
N VAL A 115 -4.38 16.93 2.05
CA VAL A 115 -4.08 16.40 3.38
C VAL A 115 -2.58 16.36 3.63
N VAL A 116 -2.19 16.54 4.88
CA VAL A 116 -0.84 16.31 5.38
C VAL A 116 -0.86 15.12 6.31
N ASN A 117 0.09 14.21 6.11
CA ASN A 117 0.37 13.10 7.00
C ASN A 117 1.63 13.42 7.81
N GLY A 118 1.67 13.00 9.08
CA GLY A 118 2.75 13.36 10.01
C GLY A 118 4.14 12.94 9.52
N SER A 119 5.17 13.68 9.96
CA SER A 119 6.56 13.30 9.71
C SER A 119 6.96 12.04 10.50
N ALA A 120 8.22 11.59 10.40
CA ALA A 120 8.74 10.45 11.18
C ALA A 120 8.54 10.61 12.70
N ASN A 121 8.48 11.86 13.18
CA ASN A 121 8.24 12.19 14.58
C ASN A 121 6.75 12.40 14.91
N GLY A 122 5.86 12.21 13.93
CA GLY A 122 4.40 12.31 14.07
C GLY A 122 3.83 13.74 14.03
N THR A 123 4.66 14.77 13.82
CA THR A 123 4.20 16.17 13.80
C THR A 123 3.55 16.53 12.45
N LEU A 124 2.39 17.19 12.50
CA LEU A 124 1.61 17.59 11.32
C LEU A 124 1.93 18.98 10.77
N ASP A 125 2.69 19.78 11.51
CA ASP A 125 3.14 21.11 11.10
C ASP A 125 4.63 21.13 10.68
N ASP A 126 5.25 19.95 10.60
CA ASP A 126 6.63 19.78 10.14
C ASP A 126 6.75 20.17 8.65
N PRO A 127 7.69 21.06 8.27
CA PRO A 127 7.96 21.40 6.88
C PRO A 127 8.17 20.20 5.94
N PHE A 128 8.65 19.07 6.47
CA PHE A 128 8.92 17.82 5.76
C PHE A 128 7.85 16.74 5.98
N ALA A 129 6.69 17.09 6.56
CA ALA A 129 5.52 16.22 6.56
C ALA A 129 5.03 15.96 5.12
N ILE A 130 4.46 14.78 4.86
CA ILE A 130 4.05 14.40 3.49
C ILE A 130 2.68 15.00 3.19
N LYS A 131 2.64 15.85 2.16
CA LYS A 131 1.44 16.52 1.66
C LYS A 131 0.94 15.85 0.39
N TYR A 132 -0.32 15.43 0.42
CA TYR A 132 -1.04 14.86 -0.71
C TYR A 132 -2.04 15.87 -1.27
N THR A 133 -1.97 16.14 -2.58
CA THR A 133 -3.02 16.86 -3.31
C THR A 133 -3.81 15.86 -4.12
N LEU A 134 -5.02 15.56 -3.65
CA LEU A 134 -5.90 14.56 -4.27
C LEU A 134 -7.09 15.21 -4.94
N TYR A 135 -7.56 14.59 -6.03
CA TYR A 135 -8.78 14.96 -6.72
C TYR A 135 -9.71 13.77 -6.86
N LYS A 136 -11.03 14.02 -6.92
CA LYS A 136 -12.00 12.96 -7.24
C LYS A 136 -11.58 12.19 -8.50
N GLU A 137 -11.57 10.88 -8.41
CA GLU A 137 -11.09 10.00 -9.48
C GLU A 137 -11.85 10.23 -10.79
N GLU A 138 -13.18 10.33 -10.71
CA GLU A 138 -14.03 10.65 -11.86
C GLU A 138 -13.69 11.99 -12.54
N TYR A 139 -13.23 12.98 -11.76
CA TYR A 139 -12.82 14.28 -12.27
C TYR A 139 -11.51 14.16 -13.07
N ILE A 140 -10.58 13.34 -12.60
CA ILE A 140 -9.33 13.04 -13.30
C ILE A 140 -9.60 12.22 -14.56
N GLN A 141 -10.36 11.13 -14.46
CA GLN A 141 -10.67 10.24 -15.59
C GLN A 141 -11.36 10.95 -16.76
N ARG A 142 -12.26 11.90 -16.48
CA ARG A 142 -12.91 12.74 -17.51
C ARG A 142 -11.91 13.60 -18.30
N LYS A 143 -10.80 14.00 -17.69
CA LYS A 143 -9.77 14.86 -18.31
C LYS A 143 -8.65 14.08 -18.99
N MET A 144 -8.44 12.83 -18.60
CA MET A 144 -7.44 11.98 -19.27
C MET A 144 -7.90 11.70 -20.70
N PRO A 145 -7.06 11.85 -21.74
CA PRO A 145 -7.41 11.45 -23.11
C PRO A 145 -7.40 9.92 -23.25
N LEU A 146 -8.19 9.38 -24.18
CA LEU A 146 -8.04 7.98 -24.62
C LEU A 146 -7.09 7.97 -25.81
N SER A 147 -6.30 6.92 -25.92
CA SER A 147 -5.42 6.65 -27.05
C SER A 147 -5.77 5.31 -27.71
N SER A 148 -5.20 5.06 -28.88
CA SER A 148 -5.30 3.75 -29.54
C SER A 148 -4.71 2.62 -28.70
N ASN A 149 -3.73 2.91 -27.83
CA ASN A 149 -3.12 1.91 -26.94
C ASN A 149 -4.08 1.39 -25.87
N ASP A 150 -5.09 2.17 -25.52
CA ASP A 150 -6.15 1.82 -24.55
C ASP A 150 -7.22 0.91 -25.17
N ILE A 151 -7.20 0.69 -26.49
CA ILE A 151 -8.13 -0.19 -27.18
C ILE A 151 -7.53 -1.59 -27.24
N PHE A 152 -8.27 -2.59 -26.76
CA PHE A 152 -7.89 -3.99 -26.86
C PHE A 152 -8.36 -4.60 -28.19
N THR A 153 -9.64 -4.47 -28.50
CA THR A 153 -10.22 -4.96 -29.76
C THR A 153 -11.38 -4.08 -30.20
N VAL A 154 -11.57 -4.02 -31.52
CA VAL A 154 -12.76 -3.42 -32.15
C VAL A 154 -13.36 -4.48 -33.08
N LYS A 155 -14.62 -4.86 -32.84
CA LYS A 155 -15.38 -5.79 -33.68
C LYS A 155 -16.70 -5.14 -34.08
N LYS A 156 -16.77 -4.60 -35.30
CA LYS A 156 -17.92 -3.81 -35.78
C LYS A 156 -18.23 -2.67 -34.82
N THR A 157 -19.30 -2.78 -34.04
CA THR A 157 -19.75 -1.78 -33.05
C THR A 157 -19.28 -2.09 -31.62
N ASP A 158 -18.65 -3.24 -31.39
CA ASP A 158 -18.21 -3.69 -30.08
C ASP A 158 -16.74 -3.29 -29.84
N THR A 159 -16.50 -2.44 -28.87
CA THR A 159 -15.15 -1.98 -28.50
C THR A 159 -14.84 -2.42 -27.08
N VAL A 160 -13.72 -3.14 -26.93
CA VAL A 160 -13.19 -3.53 -25.62
C VAL A 160 -11.97 -2.69 -25.34
N PHE A 161 -11.98 -1.99 -24.20
CA PHE A 161 -10.86 -1.19 -23.73
C PHE A 161 -9.94 -2.03 -22.84
N LYS A 162 -8.65 -1.71 -22.77
CA LYS A 162 -7.74 -2.25 -21.75
C LYS A 162 -7.99 -1.49 -20.45
N SER A 163 -8.03 -2.20 -19.33
CA SER A 163 -8.11 -1.55 -18.02
C SER A 163 -6.87 -0.69 -17.77
N GLY A 164 -7.08 0.54 -17.32
CA GLY A 164 -6.04 1.48 -16.93
C GLY A 164 -6.62 2.57 -16.03
N GLN A 165 -5.78 3.49 -15.55
CA GLN A 165 -6.23 4.58 -14.66
C GLN A 165 -7.42 5.38 -15.22
N LYS A 166 -7.52 5.50 -16.55
CA LYS A 166 -8.64 6.18 -17.21
C LYS A 166 -9.95 5.40 -17.16
N VAL A 167 -9.92 4.08 -17.37
CA VAL A 167 -11.12 3.26 -17.54
C VAL A 167 -10.88 1.86 -17.03
N TYR A 168 -11.70 1.43 -16.08
CA TYR A 168 -11.65 0.09 -15.49
C TYR A 168 -12.97 -0.26 -14.81
N ALA A 169 -13.24 -1.55 -14.65
CA ALA A 169 -14.40 -2.02 -13.91
C ALA A 169 -14.06 -2.13 -12.42
N GLN A 170 -14.97 -1.72 -11.56
CA GLN A 170 -14.73 -1.69 -10.11
C GLN A 170 -15.33 -2.94 -9.46
N PHE A 171 -14.51 -3.65 -8.68
CA PHE A 171 -15.01 -4.78 -7.91
C PHE A 171 -15.86 -4.30 -6.72
N ARG A 172 -16.98 -4.99 -6.46
CA ARG A 172 -17.87 -4.75 -5.32
C ARG A 172 -17.26 -5.40 -4.09
N GLY A 173 -16.27 -4.71 -3.52
CA GLY A 173 -15.53 -5.12 -2.33
C GLY A 173 -14.21 -4.35 -2.21
N PRO A 174 -13.35 -4.72 -1.27
CA PRO A 174 -12.04 -4.08 -1.08
C PRO A 174 -11.09 -4.29 -2.28
N SER A 175 -10.98 -5.54 -2.74
CA SER A 175 -10.15 -5.94 -3.88
C SER A 175 -10.61 -7.28 -4.44
N PHE A 176 -10.61 -7.40 -5.77
CA PHE A 176 -10.83 -8.68 -6.45
C PHE A 176 -9.68 -9.67 -6.17
N GLN A 177 -8.44 -9.19 -6.07
CA GLN A 177 -7.28 -10.00 -5.72
C GLN A 177 -7.48 -10.66 -4.36
N ASN A 178 -7.89 -9.89 -3.34
CA ASN A 178 -8.15 -10.42 -2.01
C ASN A 178 -9.30 -11.42 -2.01
N TYR A 179 -10.38 -11.13 -2.76
CA TYR A 179 -11.48 -12.08 -2.92
C TYR A 179 -10.99 -13.42 -3.51
N MET A 180 -10.18 -13.37 -4.57
CA MET A 180 -9.64 -14.56 -5.20
C MET A 180 -8.73 -15.31 -4.25
N TYR A 181 -7.80 -14.61 -3.58
CA TYR A 181 -6.90 -15.18 -2.58
C TYR A 181 -7.69 -15.96 -1.52
N GLU A 182 -8.70 -15.35 -0.90
CA GLU A 182 -9.53 -16.00 0.12
C GLU A 182 -10.24 -17.26 -0.39
N LYS A 183 -10.73 -17.24 -1.64
CA LYS A 183 -11.42 -18.39 -2.24
C LYS A 183 -10.49 -19.56 -2.54
N VAL A 184 -9.21 -19.30 -2.79
CA VAL A 184 -8.24 -20.34 -3.16
C VAL A 184 -7.18 -20.60 -2.08
N ARG A 185 -7.16 -19.85 -0.96
CA ARG A 185 -6.09 -19.93 0.06
C ARG A 185 -5.91 -21.32 0.67
N ASN A 186 -7.00 -22.07 0.81
CA ASN A 186 -6.98 -23.44 1.36
C ASN A 186 -6.52 -24.48 0.32
N LYS A 187 -6.19 -24.05 -0.90
CA LYS A 187 -5.70 -24.90 -1.98
C LYS A 187 -4.21 -24.68 -2.07
N THR A 188 -3.44 -25.54 -1.40
CA THR A 188 -1.99 -25.51 -1.49
C THR A 188 -1.59 -26.00 -2.88
N PRO A 189 -0.96 -25.16 -3.72
CA PRO A 189 -0.34 -25.66 -4.92
C PRO A 189 0.91 -26.47 -4.54
N ASP A 190 1.23 -27.49 -5.33
CA ASP A 190 2.45 -28.29 -5.14
C ASP A 190 3.69 -27.57 -5.71
N VAL A 191 3.86 -26.29 -5.32
CA VAL A 191 5.00 -25.45 -5.71
C VAL A 191 5.40 -24.58 -4.53
N LYS A 192 6.69 -24.20 -4.46
CA LYS A 192 7.17 -23.26 -3.42
C LYS A 192 6.77 -21.82 -3.71
N SER A 193 6.70 -21.44 -4.97
CA SER A 193 6.25 -20.12 -5.41
C SER A 193 5.68 -20.21 -6.82
N GLY A 194 4.90 -19.22 -7.20
CA GLY A 194 4.35 -19.12 -8.54
C GLY A 194 3.54 -17.85 -8.72
N ALA A 195 3.27 -17.49 -9.97
CA ALA A 195 2.35 -16.44 -10.31
C ALA A 195 1.21 -17.00 -11.17
N LEU A 196 0.00 -16.56 -10.88
CA LEU A 196 -1.14 -16.73 -11.77
C LEU A 196 -1.46 -15.37 -12.38
N ILE A 197 -1.32 -15.26 -13.70
CA ILE A 197 -1.68 -14.08 -14.48
C ILE A 197 -2.89 -14.43 -15.33
N SER A 198 -3.94 -13.64 -15.20
CA SER A 198 -5.18 -13.87 -15.95
C SER A 198 -5.77 -12.57 -16.47
N THR A 199 -6.51 -12.69 -17.57
CA THR A 199 -7.32 -11.61 -18.12
C THR A 199 -8.77 -12.04 -18.22
N PHE A 200 -9.71 -11.11 -18.06
CA PHE A 200 -11.14 -11.37 -18.23
C PHE A 200 -11.82 -10.10 -18.73
N ILE A 201 -13.03 -10.22 -19.26
CA ILE A 201 -13.80 -9.09 -19.75
C ILE A 201 -14.92 -8.83 -18.75
N VAL A 202 -15.07 -7.56 -18.36
CA VAL A 202 -16.28 -7.08 -17.69
C VAL A 202 -17.12 -6.34 -18.73
N ASP A 203 -18.38 -6.75 -18.89
CA ASP A 203 -19.30 -6.13 -19.83
C ASP A 203 -19.93 -4.83 -19.31
N GLU A 204 -20.74 -4.17 -20.14
CA GLU A 204 -21.41 -2.91 -19.84
C GLU A 204 -22.45 -3.03 -18.72
N ARG A 205 -22.84 -4.26 -18.35
CA ARG A 205 -23.77 -4.55 -17.25
C ARG A 205 -23.03 -4.94 -15.97
N GLY A 206 -21.70 -5.06 -16.00
CA GLY A 206 -20.89 -5.49 -14.87
C GLY A 206 -20.81 -7.01 -14.69
N HIS A 207 -21.07 -7.81 -15.75
CA HIS A 207 -20.81 -9.24 -15.73
C HIS A 207 -19.37 -9.53 -16.16
N ALA A 208 -18.65 -10.27 -15.32
CA ALA A 208 -17.31 -10.75 -15.63
C ALA A 208 -17.36 -12.13 -16.31
N ASP A 209 -16.71 -12.26 -17.46
CA ASP A 209 -16.63 -13.51 -18.23
C ASP A 209 -15.32 -13.57 -19.03
N SER A 210 -15.18 -14.56 -19.91
CA SER A 210 -14.03 -14.71 -20.81
C SER A 210 -12.69 -14.75 -20.07
N LEU A 211 -12.66 -15.38 -18.89
CA LEU A 211 -11.42 -15.58 -18.15
C LEU A 211 -10.45 -16.41 -18.99
N ARG A 212 -9.24 -15.88 -19.15
CA ARG A 212 -8.09 -16.55 -19.74
C ARG A 212 -6.94 -16.51 -18.76
N ILE A 213 -6.45 -17.66 -18.34
CA ILE A 213 -5.20 -17.80 -17.59
C ILE A 213 -4.07 -17.74 -18.64
N ILE A 214 -3.22 -16.73 -18.52
CA ILE A 214 -2.06 -16.50 -19.40
C ILE A 214 -0.86 -17.27 -18.84
N GLU A 215 -0.67 -17.17 -17.52
CA GLU A 215 0.34 -17.89 -16.76
C GLU A 215 -0.37 -18.54 -15.58
N GLY A 216 -0.22 -19.85 -15.43
CA GLY A 216 -0.84 -20.64 -14.38
C GLY A 216 0.18 -21.14 -13.37
N ILE A 217 -0.28 -21.50 -12.17
CA ILE A 217 0.62 -22.05 -11.14
C ILE A 217 0.76 -23.56 -11.35
N ASN A 218 -0.36 -24.27 -11.45
CA ASN A 218 -0.46 -25.66 -11.87
C ASN A 218 -1.92 -26.00 -12.22
N PRO A 219 -2.19 -27.07 -12.98
CA PRO A 219 -3.55 -27.37 -13.44
C PRO A 219 -4.61 -27.49 -12.34
N LYS A 220 -4.24 -28.01 -11.15
CA LYS A 220 -5.17 -28.18 -10.03
C LYS A 220 -5.55 -26.83 -9.42
N TYR A 221 -4.57 -25.96 -9.20
CA TYR A 221 -4.79 -24.63 -8.66
C TYR A 221 -5.55 -23.74 -9.65
N ASP A 222 -5.19 -23.80 -10.93
CA ASP A 222 -5.82 -23.04 -12.01
C ASP A 222 -7.31 -23.39 -12.16
N ALA A 223 -7.67 -24.68 -11.99
CA ALA A 223 -9.05 -25.13 -11.99
C ALA A 223 -9.85 -24.57 -10.80
N GLU A 224 -9.26 -24.49 -9.60
CA GLU A 224 -9.90 -23.88 -8.43
C GLU A 224 -10.03 -22.36 -8.59
N TYR A 225 -9.03 -21.70 -9.17
CA TYR A 225 -9.09 -20.29 -9.52
C TYR A 225 -10.24 -20.01 -10.52
N LEU A 226 -10.40 -20.83 -11.56
CA LEU A 226 -11.53 -20.72 -12.49
C LEU A 226 -12.89 -20.87 -11.78
N LYS A 227 -13.02 -21.82 -10.85
CA LYS A 227 -14.25 -21.99 -10.05
C LYS A 227 -14.54 -20.75 -9.19
N ALA A 228 -13.52 -20.23 -8.51
CA ALA A 228 -13.63 -19.02 -7.70
C ALA A 228 -13.99 -17.77 -8.54
N PHE A 229 -13.41 -17.64 -9.74
CA PHE A 229 -13.75 -16.55 -10.65
C PHE A 229 -15.24 -16.56 -11.02
N LYS A 230 -15.81 -17.75 -11.31
CA LYS A 230 -17.23 -17.89 -11.67
C LYS A 230 -18.18 -17.37 -10.58
N THR A 231 -17.80 -17.47 -9.30
CA THR A 231 -18.62 -16.94 -8.19
C THR A 231 -18.57 -15.41 -8.07
N ALA A 232 -17.61 -14.76 -8.72
CA ALA A 232 -17.45 -13.30 -8.76
C ALA A 232 -18.12 -12.65 -9.98
N LYS A 233 -18.80 -13.42 -10.85
CA LYS A 233 -19.34 -12.94 -12.14
C LYS A 233 -20.16 -11.65 -12.03
N ASN A 234 -20.99 -11.52 -10.99
CA ASN A 234 -21.91 -10.38 -10.82
C ASN A 234 -21.43 -9.35 -9.79
N MET A 235 -20.17 -9.45 -9.36
CA MET A 235 -19.60 -8.61 -8.30
C MET A 235 -18.89 -7.38 -8.86
N TRP A 236 -19.23 -6.91 -10.06
CA TRP A 236 -18.56 -5.77 -10.68
C TRP A 236 -19.52 -4.62 -10.91
N GLN A 237 -18.98 -3.42 -10.86
CA GLN A 237 -19.57 -2.22 -11.44
C GLN A 237 -18.92 -2.03 -12.81
N PRO A 238 -19.72 -1.77 -13.86
CA PRO A 238 -19.18 -1.63 -15.21
C PRO A 238 -18.22 -0.44 -15.28
N ALA A 239 -17.21 -0.56 -16.14
CA ALA A 239 -16.36 0.56 -16.48
C ALA A 239 -17.17 1.63 -17.22
N GLN A 240 -16.82 2.90 -17.04
CA GLN A 240 -17.51 4.00 -17.70
C GLN A 240 -16.53 4.95 -18.39
N ILE A 241 -16.93 5.46 -19.55
CA ILE A 241 -16.29 6.58 -20.23
C ILE A 241 -17.35 7.64 -20.43
N ASN A 242 -17.16 8.82 -19.85
CA ASN A 242 -18.12 9.94 -19.93
C ASN A 242 -19.55 9.54 -19.55
N GLY A 243 -19.68 8.71 -18.50
CA GLY A 243 -20.97 8.21 -18.00
C GLY A 243 -21.59 7.06 -18.80
N LYS A 244 -21.01 6.69 -19.96
CA LYS A 244 -21.46 5.53 -20.75
C LYS A 244 -20.70 4.29 -20.31
N ALA A 245 -21.43 3.22 -19.98
CA ALA A 245 -20.85 1.92 -19.68
C ALA A 245 -20.14 1.32 -20.91
N VAL A 246 -18.99 0.70 -20.70
CA VAL A 246 -18.14 0.11 -21.75
C VAL A 246 -17.57 -1.23 -21.32
N LYS A 247 -17.23 -2.09 -22.29
CA LYS A 247 -16.50 -3.33 -22.01
C LYS A 247 -15.05 -3.04 -21.74
N VAL A 248 -14.49 -3.71 -20.74
CA VAL A 248 -13.09 -3.59 -20.40
C VAL A 248 -12.45 -4.96 -20.19
N LEU A 249 -11.26 -5.14 -20.75
CA LEU A 249 -10.35 -6.22 -20.44
C LEU A 249 -9.61 -5.87 -19.15
N MET A 250 -9.92 -6.60 -18.09
CA MET A 250 -9.22 -6.53 -16.81
C MET A 250 -8.03 -7.48 -16.80
N ASN A 251 -6.99 -7.13 -16.04
CA ASN A 251 -5.84 -7.98 -15.77
C ASN A 251 -5.74 -8.25 -14.27
N GLN A 252 -5.52 -9.51 -13.88
CA GLN A 252 -5.30 -9.91 -12.51
C GLN A 252 -4.00 -10.72 -12.40
N ARG A 253 -3.17 -10.34 -11.43
CA ARG A 253 -2.00 -11.11 -11.00
C ARG A 253 -2.22 -11.59 -9.57
N LEU A 254 -2.04 -12.88 -9.33
CA LEU A 254 -2.00 -13.47 -7.99
C LEU A 254 -0.63 -14.10 -7.79
N ARG A 255 0.08 -13.73 -6.73
CA ARG A 255 1.35 -14.34 -6.37
C ARG A 255 1.12 -15.35 -5.26
N TYR A 256 1.73 -16.52 -5.39
CA TYR A 256 1.80 -17.53 -4.37
C TYR A 256 3.26 -17.73 -3.97
N PHE A 257 3.50 -17.86 -2.67
CA PHE A 257 4.77 -18.23 -2.10
C PHE A 257 4.50 -18.98 -0.79
N THR A 258 5.29 -20.01 -0.51
CA THR A 258 5.28 -20.68 0.79
C THR A 258 5.98 -19.82 1.82
N SER A 259 5.74 -20.11 3.11
CA SER A 259 6.47 -19.45 4.20
C SER A 259 7.98 -19.60 4.06
N GLU A 260 8.46 -20.73 3.53
CA GLU A 260 9.88 -20.97 3.20
C GLU A 260 10.44 -19.88 2.27
N GLN A 261 9.68 -19.45 1.28
CA GLN A 261 10.09 -18.40 0.34
C GLN A 261 9.98 -16.99 0.95
N THR A 262 9.09 -16.77 1.92
CA THR A 262 8.96 -15.46 2.59
C THR A 262 10.01 -15.22 3.66
N LEU A 263 10.51 -16.29 4.28
CA LEU A 263 11.45 -16.23 5.40
C LEU A 263 12.67 -17.11 5.11
N PRO A 264 13.39 -16.89 3.98
CA PRO A 264 14.44 -17.79 3.53
C PRO A 264 15.55 -17.91 4.58
N SER A 265 15.93 -16.81 5.23
CA SER A 265 16.91 -16.78 6.31
C SER A 265 16.57 -17.75 7.45
N TYR A 266 15.33 -17.69 7.96
CA TYR A 266 14.87 -18.56 9.04
C TYR A 266 14.92 -20.05 8.67
N PHE A 267 14.39 -20.42 7.50
CA PHE A 267 14.34 -21.82 7.10
C PHE A 267 15.70 -22.40 6.70
N HIS A 268 16.57 -21.59 6.09
CA HIS A 268 17.97 -21.98 5.85
C HIS A 268 18.72 -22.14 7.18
N GLY A 269 18.54 -21.22 8.13
CA GLY A 269 19.09 -21.35 9.49
C GLY A 269 18.68 -22.64 10.20
N GLN A 270 17.41 -23.04 10.11
CA GLN A 270 16.93 -24.31 10.66
C GLN A 270 17.62 -25.52 10.02
N LYS A 271 17.75 -25.54 8.68
CA LYS A 271 18.47 -26.62 7.98
C LYS A 271 19.95 -26.66 8.36
N ALA A 272 20.58 -25.48 8.45
CA ALA A 272 21.97 -25.34 8.89
C ALA A 272 22.17 -25.86 10.31
N ASN A 273 21.30 -25.49 11.26
CA ASN A 273 21.35 -25.96 12.64
C ASN A 273 21.19 -27.49 12.75
N ILE A 274 20.32 -28.09 11.93
CA ILE A 274 20.16 -29.55 11.87
C ILE A 274 21.43 -30.21 11.35
N ALA A 275 22.00 -29.72 10.25
CA ALA A 275 23.25 -30.24 9.69
C ALA A 275 24.42 -30.07 10.67
N PHE A 276 24.53 -28.91 11.31
CA PHE A 276 25.53 -28.59 12.32
C PHE A 276 25.47 -29.57 13.50
N LYS A 277 24.26 -29.84 14.00
CA LYS A 277 24.04 -30.82 15.09
C LYS A 277 24.46 -32.23 14.67
N ASN A 278 24.28 -32.58 13.40
CA ASN A 278 24.72 -33.84 12.82
C ASN A 278 26.22 -33.85 12.45
N GLN A 279 26.96 -32.78 12.75
CA GLN A 279 28.37 -32.59 12.39
C GLN A 279 28.64 -32.62 10.87
N ASP A 280 27.60 -32.44 10.06
CA ASP A 280 27.72 -32.23 8.62
C ASP A 280 28.04 -30.74 8.37
N TYR A 281 29.29 -30.38 8.60
CA TYR A 281 29.74 -28.99 8.58
C TYR A 281 29.72 -28.39 7.17
N GLU A 282 29.86 -29.20 6.12
CA GLU A 282 29.78 -28.75 4.72
C GLU A 282 28.35 -28.34 4.37
N THR A 283 27.36 -29.19 4.65
CA THR A 283 25.94 -28.87 4.45
C THR A 283 25.51 -27.71 5.35
N ALA A 284 25.99 -27.67 6.60
CA ALA A 284 25.68 -26.58 7.51
C ALA A 284 26.23 -25.24 7.00
N LEU A 285 27.48 -25.20 6.54
CA LEU A 285 28.09 -24.01 5.94
C LEU A 285 27.26 -23.51 4.75
N PHE A 286 26.92 -24.40 3.81
CA PHE A 286 26.08 -24.05 2.66
C PHE A 286 24.78 -23.36 3.08
N TYR A 287 24.05 -23.93 4.05
CA TYR A 287 22.79 -23.34 4.48
C TYR A 287 22.97 -22.07 5.33
N TYR A 288 24.03 -21.92 6.11
CA TYR A 288 24.30 -20.64 6.79
C TYR A 288 24.61 -19.52 5.78
N ASP A 289 25.35 -19.80 4.71
CA ASP A 289 25.58 -18.83 3.63
C ASP A 289 24.26 -18.39 3.00
N GLN A 290 23.40 -19.34 2.65
CA GLN A 290 22.06 -19.05 2.12
C GLN A 290 21.16 -18.30 3.12
N ALA A 291 21.35 -18.49 4.43
CA ALA A 291 20.57 -17.77 5.43
C ALA A 291 20.98 -16.30 5.55
N LEU A 292 22.27 -16.02 5.36
CA LEU A 292 22.89 -14.70 5.53
C LEU A 292 22.79 -13.80 4.29
N GLU A 293 22.37 -14.31 3.12
CA GLU A 293 22.26 -13.49 1.89
C GLU A 293 21.38 -12.23 2.07
N ASN A 294 20.24 -12.38 2.75
CA ASN A 294 19.24 -11.31 2.93
C ASN A 294 19.32 -10.61 4.30
N ARG A 295 19.89 -11.27 5.31
CA ARG A 295 20.11 -10.73 6.65
C ARG A 295 21.52 -11.09 7.09
N ARG A 296 22.46 -10.18 6.87
CA ARG A 296 23.89 -10.43 7.09
C ARG A 296 24.31 -10.28 8.55
N ASP A 297 23.44 -9.71 9.38
CA ASP A 297 23.67 -9.31 10.76
C ASP A 297 23.14 -10.32 11.80
N GLU A 298 22.72 -11.51 11.38
CA GLU A 298 22.23 -12.56 12.29
C GLU A 298 23.42 -13.24 13.02
N VAL A 299 23.75 -12.72 14.22
CA VAL A 299 24.92 -13.12 15.03
C VAL A 299 25.04 -14.64 15.22
N GLU A 300 23.95 -15.33 15.55
CA GLU A 300 24.00 -16.79 15.76
C GLU A 300 24.43 -17.54 14.48
N HIS A 301 23.99 -17.07 13.31
CA HIS A 301 24.31 -17.71 12.04
C HIS A 301 25.77 -17.46 11.68
N LEU A 302 26.27 -16.24 11.89
CA LEU A 302 27.70 -15.91 11.74
C LEU A 302 28.57 -16.77 12.68
N TYR A 303 28.16 -16.92 13.93
CA TYR A 303 28.91 -17.67 14.94
C TYR A 303 29.07 -19.13 14.53
N ARG A 304 27.94 -19.78 14.19
CA ARG A 304 27.91 -21.20 13.80
C ARG A 304 28.54 -21.43 12.43
N ARG A 305 28.40 -20.49 11.49
CA ARG A 305 29.14 -20.53 10.21
C ARG A 305 30.65 -20.46 10.44
N GLY A 306 31.11 -19.60 11.34
CA GLY A 306 32.52 -19.53 11.72
C GLY A 306 33.02 -20.86 12.29
N ILE A 307 32.23 -21.52 13.14
CA ILE A 307 32.57 -22.87 13.62
C ILE A 307 32.60 -23.89 12.46
N CYS A 308 31.62 -23.88 11.55
CA CYS A 308 31.65 -24.75 10.37
C CYS A 308 32.94 -24.56 9.55
N LYS A 309 33.29 -23.30 9.25
CA LYS A 309 34.50 -22.96 8.50
C LYS A 309 35.76 -23.44 9.21
N GLN A 310 35.84 -23.26 10.53
CA GLN A 310 36.92 -23.80 11.34
C GLN A 310 37.02 -25.33 11.24
N MET A 311 35.91 -26.04 11.40
CA MET A 311 35.87 -27.51 11.34
C MET A 311 36.25 -28.05 9.96
N LEU A 312 36.01 -27.27 8.91
CA LEU A 312 36.41 -27.55 7.53
C LEU A 312 37.83 -27.05 7.19
N GLY A 313 38.58 -26.51 8.16
CA GLY A 313 39.95 -26.05 7.98
C GLY A 313 40.11 -24.64 7.42
N ASN A 314 39.01 -23.93 7.14
CA ASN A 314 39.02 -22.52 6.73
C ASN A 314 39.03 -21.59 7.95
N LEU A 315 40.19 -21.54 8.63
CA LEU A 315 40.34 -20.73 9.84
C LEU A 315 40.24 -19.22 9.54
N GLU A 316 40.78 -18.77 8.41
CA GLU A 316 40.70 -17.37 7.98
C GLU A 316 39.24 -16.92 7.82
N GLY A 317 38.42 -17.72 7.13
CA GLY A 317 37.00 -17.44 6.97
C GLY A 317 36.20 -17.51 8.27
N ALA A 318 36.63 -18.35 9.23
CA ALA A 318 36.05 -18.38 10.57
C ALA A 318 36.35 -17.09 11.35
N CYS A 319 37.60 -16.64 11.30
CA CYS A 319 38.04 -15.39 11.92
C CYS A 319 37.31 -14.18 11.34
N ALA A 320 37.04 -14.17 10.03
CA ALA A 320 36.26 -13.11 9.39
C ALA A 320 34.84 -13.03 9.98
N ASP A 321 34.13 -14.17 10.07
CA ASP A 321 32.77 -14.21 10.63
C ASP A 321 32.74 -13.77 12.10
N TRP A 322 33.70 -14.23 12.91
CA TRP A 322 33.77 -13.84 14.31
C TRP A 322 34.13 -12.36 14.51
N THR A 323 34.99 -11.80 13.65
CA THR A 323 35.31 -10.38 13.67
C THR A 323 34.08 -9.53 13.33
N GLU A 324 33.26 -10.00 12.38
CA GLU A 324 31.99 -9.36 12.04
C GLU A 324 31.03 -9.33 13.23
N ILE A 325 30.93 -10.42 14.01
CA ILE A 325 30.13 -10.47 15.25
C ILE A 325 30.57 -9.39 16.24
N ARG A 326 31.88 -9.21 16.43
CA ARG A 326 32.44 -8.14 17.28
C ARG A 326 32.10 -6.76 16.74
N ALA A 327 32.17 -6.56 15.42
CA ALA A 327 31.82 -5.30 14.79
C ALA A 327 30.33 -4.94 14.96
N LEU A 328 29.46 -5.94 15.12
CA LEU A 328 28.05 -5.77 15.47
C LEU A 328 27.82 -5.47 16.97
N GLY A 329 28.89 -5.36 17.77
CA GLY A 329 28.82 -5.07 19.21
C GLY A 329 28.52 -6.29 20.08
N ASN A 330 28.66 -7.51 19.53
CA ASN A 330 28.46 -8.75 20.27
C ASN A 330 29.82 -9.43 20.57
N HIS A 331 30.01 -9.89 21.80
CA HIS A 331 31.28 -10.41 22.30
C HIS A 331 31.34 -11.94 22.40
N GLU A 332 30.31 -12.65 21.91
CA GLU A 332 30.20 -14.12 22.05
C GLU A 332 31.34 -14.88 21.34
N ALA A 333 31.95 -14.29 20.31
CA ALA A 333 33.05 -14.89 19.56
C ALA A 333 34.45 -14.45 20.02
N ASP A 334 34.57 -13.66 21.09
CA ASP A 334 35.83 -13.05 21.49
C ASP A 334 36.90 -14.08 21.89
N GLU A 335 36.49 -15.11 22.61
CA GLU A 335 37.38 -16.21 23.01
C GLU A 335 37.89 -16.99 21.78
N LEU A 336 37.03 -17.20 20.79
CA LEU A 336 37.40 -17.87 19.54
C LEU A 336 38.40 -17.04 18.75
N LEU A 337 38.18 -15.73 18.67
CA LEU A 337 39.11 -14.78 18.05
C LEU A 337 40.48 -14.82 18.74
N GLN A 338 40.55 -14.70 20.07
CA GLN A 338 41.82 -14.74 20.80
C GLN A 338 42.56 -16.07 20.60
N LYS A 339 41.82 -17.17 20.56
CA LYS A 339 42.40 -18.51 20.45
C LYS A 339 42.92 -18.83 19.05
N TYR A 340 42.20 -18.41 18.02
CA TYR A 340 42.41 -18.90 16.65
C TYR A 340 42.86 -17.82 15.66
N CYS A 341 42.61 -16.54 15.94
CA CYS A 341 42.77 -15.44 15.01
C CYS A 341 43.84 -14.48 15.55
N LYS A 342 45.03 -14.51 14.93
CA LYS A 342 46.20 -13.76 15.37
C LYS A 342 46.40 -12.48 14.57
#